data_AF-A0A3M1INA6-F1
#
_entry.id   AF-A0A3M1INA6-F1
#
_cell.length_a   1.000
_cell.length_b   1.000
_cell.length_c   1.000
_cell.angle_alpha   90.00
_cell.angle_beta   90.00
_cell.angle_gamma   90.00
#
_symmetry.space_group_name_H-M   'P 1'
#
loop_
_entity.id
_entity.type
_entity.pdbx_description
1 polymer ?
#
loop_
_entity_poly.entity_id
_entity_poly.type
_entity_poly.pdbx_seq_one_letter_code
_entity_poly.pdbx_strand_id
1 'polypeptide(L)'
;MLRLQLSHHVQIIRQIANMLVFLGLIGTVIGFIIALSGVKPEAVSQADSVAAMVATLIRGMSVALYTTLLGAVLNVWLNINYRILATGTVNLMSELLRHGEPGGTT
;
A
#
# COMPACT_ATOMS: atom_id res chain seq x y z
N MET A 1 -26.81 -11.88 -12.78
CA MET A 1 -25.46 -11.77 -13.42
C MET A 1 -24.73 -10.47 -13.10
N LEU A 2 -25.38 -9.32 -12.88
CA LEU A 2 -24.69 -8.04 -12.57
C LEU A 2 -23.85 -8.03 -11.26
N ARG A 3 -24.24 -8.79 -10.22
CA ARG A 3 -23.43 -8.93 -8.98
C ARG A 3 -22.05 -9.56 -9.21
N LEU A 4 -21.89 -10.36 -10.26
CA LEU A 4 -20.66 -11.09 -10.58
C LEU A 4 -19.60 -10.19 -11.24
N GLN A 5 -20.04 -9.22 -12.05
CA GLN A 5 -19.15 -8.27 -12.74
C GLN A 5 -18.62 -7.18 -11.77
N LEU A 6 -19.46 -6.67 -10.86
CA LEU A 6 -18.98 -5.76 -9.80
C LEU A 6 -17.93 -6.43 -8.91
N SER A 7 -18.16 -7.69 -8.54
CA SER A 7 -17.25 -8.43 -7.65
C SER A 7 -15.85 -8.59 -8.25
N HIS A 8 -15.71 -8.59 -9.58
CA HIS A 8 -14.42 -8.74 -10.25
C HIS A 8 -13.52 -7.50 -10.10
N HIS A 9 -14.06 -6.30 -10.29
CA HIS A 9 -13.31 -5.06 -10.11
C HIS A 9 -12.94 -4.82 -8.64
N VAL A 10 -13.83 -5.23 -7.73
CA VAL A 10 -13.59 -5.21 -6.28
C VAL A 10 -12.39 -6.06 -5.88
N GLN A 11 -12.24 -7.25 -6.47
CA GLN A 11 -11.12 -8.15 -6.15
C GLN A 11 -9.79 -7.60 -6.65
N ILE A 12 -9.73 -6.99 -7.86
CA ILE A 12 -8.49 -6.42 -8.39
C ILE A 12 -7.94 -5.31 -7.48
N ILE A 13 -8.81 -4.45 -6.96
CA ILE A 13 -8.36 -3.31 -6.16
C ILE A 13 -7.88 -3.77 -4.78
N ARG A 14 -8.56 -4.76 -4.19
CA ARG A 14 -8.08 -5.43 -2.97
C ARG A 14 -6.75 -6.15 -3.19
N GLN A 15 -6.55 -6.75 -4.37
CA GLN A 15 -5.28 -7.38 -4.75
C GLN A 15 -4.14 -6.34 -4.78
N ILE A 16 -4.38 -5.17 -5.39
CA ILE A 16 -3.39 -4.08 -5.46
C ILE A 16 -3.09 -3.54 -4.05
N ALA A 17 -4.12 -3.33 -3.21
CA ALA A 17 -3.93 -2.91 -1.82
C ALA A 17 -3.04 -3.88 -1.02
N ASN A 18 -3.23 -5.20 -1.19
CA ASN A 18 -2.38 -6.21 -0.57
C ASN A 18 -0.95 -6.19 -1.14
N MET A 19 -0.77 -5.95 -2.44
CA MET A 19 0.55 -5.79 -3.06
C MET A 19 1.31 -4.56 -2.52
N LEU A 20 0.61 -3.47 -2.21
CA LEU A 20 1.20 -2.27 -1.61
C LEU A 20 1.76 -2.52 -0.21
N VAL A 21 1.07 -3.34 0.61
CA VAL A 21 1.59 -3.77 1.91
C VAL A 21 2.83 -4.63 1.74
N PHE A 22 2.80 -5.58 0.78
CA PHE A 22 3.95 -6.40 0.43
C PHE A 22 5.15 -5.54 -0.04
N LEU A 23 4.89 -4.49 -0.81
CA LEU A 23 5.92 -3.55 -1.27
C LEU A 23 6.58 -2.80 -0.11
N GLY A 24 5.79 -2.38 0.90
CA GLY A 24 6.33 -1.78 2.13
C GLY A 24 7.22 -2.76 2.90
N LEU A 25 6.84 -4.04 2.94
CA LEU A 25 7.60 -5.11 3.59
C LEU A 25 8.90 -5.45 2.84
N ILE A 26 8.90 -5.37 1.50
CA ILE A 26 10.14 -5.45 0.70
C ILE A 26 11.05 -4.25 1.00
N GLY A 27 10.47 -3.06 1.15
CA GLY A 27 11.20 -1.84 1.49
C GLY A 27 11.93 -1.92 2.84
N THR A 28 11.34 -2.56 3.85
CA THR A 28 12.03 -2.79 5.13
C THR A 28 13.21 -3.74 4.99
N VAL A 29 13.06 -4.83 4.23
CA VAL A 29 14.17 -5.76 3.94
C VAL A 29 15.32 -5.05 3.24
N ILE A 30 15.02 -4.24 2.21
CA ILE A 30 16.04 -3.46 1.49
C ILE A 30 16.73 -2.45 2.42
N GLY A 31 15.97 -1.73 3.25
CA GLY A 31 16.54 -0.78 4.20
C GLY A 31 17.45 -1.44 5.24
N PHE A 32 17.08 -2.64 5.73
CA PHE A 32 17.94 -3.44 6.60
C PHE A 32 19.22 -3.91 5.90
N ILE A 33 19.14 -4.34 4.64
CA ILE A 33 20.32 -4.73 3.85
C ILE A 33 21.30 -3.55 3.75
N ILE A 34 20.79 -2.35 3.45
CA ILE A 34 21.63 -1.14 3.35
C ILE A 34 22.22 -0.77 4.72
N ALA A 35 21.44 -0.85 5.79
CA ALA A 35 21.88 -0.56 7.15
C ALA A 35 23.04 -1.49 7.56
N LEU A 36 22.88 -2.80 7.34
CA LEU A 36 23.87 -3.82 7.71
C LEU A 36 25.10 -3.79 6.79
N SER A 37 24.97 -3.38 5.53
CA SER A 37 26.09 -3.26 4.60
C SER A 37 27.15 -2.23 5.04
N GLY A 38 26.79 -1.28 5.90
CA GLY A 38 27.71 -0.28 6.44
C GLY A 38 28.50 -0.73 7.67
N VAL A 39 28.15 -1.85 8.27
CA VAL A 39 28.72 -2.31 9.55
C VAL A 39 29.99 -3.11 9.27
N LYS A 40 31.16 -2.52 9.58
CA LYS A 40 32.46 -3.20 9.54
C LYS A 40 32.97 -3.43 10.97
N PRO A 41 32.92 -4.66 11.50
CA PRO A 41 33.33 -4.95 12.87
C PRO A 41 34.79 -4.58 13.16
N GLU A 42 35.68 -4.66 12.17
CA GLU A 42 37.11 -4.37 12.35
C GLU A 42 37.41 -2.87 12.50
N ALA A 43 36.50 -1.99 12.04
CA ALA A 43 36.71 -0.55 12.03
C ALA A 43 36.19 0.15 13.31
N VAL A 44 35.47 -0.55 14.18
CA VAL A 44 34.83 0.00 15.39
C VAL A 44 35.83 0.66 16.36
N SER A 45 37.11 0.27 16.30
CA SER A 45 38.18 0.79 17.15
C SER A 45 38.61 2.23 16.82
N GLN A 46 38.21 2.77 15.65
CA GLN A 46 38.49 4.15 15.26
C GLN A 46 37.21 5.00 15.38
N ALA A 47 37.25 6.05 16.20
CA ALA A 47 36.09 6.91 16.46
C ALA A 47 35.43 7.46 15.17
N ASP A 48 36.23 7.78 14.15
CA ASP A 48 35.75 8.25 12.84
C ASP A 48 34.95 7.18 12.07
N SER A 49 35.30 5.91 12.26
CA SER A 49 34.63 4.78 11.60
C SER A 49 33.27 4.47 12.23
N VAL A 50 33.12 4.73 13.53
CA VAL A 50 31.85 4.56 14.24
C VAL A 50 30.81 5.57 13.74
N ALA A 51 31.22 6.83 13.54
CA ALA A 51 30.33 7.85 12.98
C ALA A 51 29.83 7.48 11.57
N ALA A 52 30.71 6.97 10.70
CA ALA A 52 30.35 6.52 9.36
C ALA A 52 29.42 5.28 9.37
N MET A 53 29.64 4.34 10.29
CA MET A 53 28.76 3.19 10.49
C MET A 53 27.35 3.63 10.93
N VAL A 54 27.27 4.52 11.92
CA VAL A 54 25.99 5.05 12.42
C VAL A 54 25.25 5.80 11.33
N ALA A 55 25.95 6.62 10.53
CA ALA A 55 25.34 7.29 9.39
C ALA A 55 24.72 6.30 8.38
N THR A 56 25.40 5.19 8.10
CA THR A 56 24.90 4.17 7.17
C THR A 56 23.70 3.40 7.75
N LEU A 57 23.72 3.10 9.05
CA LEU A 57 22.60 2.51 9.78
C LEU A 57 21.37 3.41 9.75
N ILE A 58 21.53 4.69 10.07
CA ILE A 58 20.45 5.68 10.02
C ILE A 58 19.89 5.79 8.60
N ARG A 59 20.76 5.79 7.59
CA ARG A 59 20.34 5.84 6.18
C ARG A 59 19.52 4.62 5.79
N GLY A 60 19.97 3.40 6.08
CA GLY A 60 19.21 2.18 5.79
C GLY A 60 17.88 2.12 6.55
N MET A 61 17.87 2.52 7.81
CA MET A 61 16.64 2.61 8.61
C MET A 61 15.67 3.66 8.06
N SER A 62 16.16 4.83 7.62
CA SER A 62 15.30 5.85 7.01
C SER A 62 14.61 5.34 5.74
N VAL A 63 15.32 4.59 4.90
CA VAL A 63 14.75 3.95 3.70
C VAL A 63 13.67 2.94 4.07
N ALA A 64 13.90 2.11 5.10
CA ALA A 64 12.89 1.16 5.59
C ALA A 64 11.62 1.87 6.10
N LEU A 65 11.76 2.96 6.85
CA LEU A 65 10.63 3.71 7.38
C LEU A 65 9.86 4.46 6.29
N TYR A 66 10.55 5.13 5.36
CA TYR A 66 9.90 5.83 4.25
C TYR A 66 9.11 4.89 3.34
N THR A 67 9.67 3.73 3.02
CA THR A 67 9.01 2.73 2.16
C THR A 67 7.82 2.07 2.87
N THR A 68 7.91 1.85 4.18
CA THR A 68 6.78 1.39 5.01
C THR A 68 5.65 2.41 5.03
N LEU A 69 5.99 3.68 5.28
CA LEU A 69 5.02 4.77 5.33
C LEU A 69 4.34 4.95 3.97
N LEU A 70 5.11 4.97 2.88
CA LEU A 70 4.57 5.04 1.52
C LEU A 70 3.63 3.87 1.23
N GLY A 71 4.01 2.63 1.57
CA GLY A 71 3.16 1.46 1.41
C GLY A 71 1.84 1.56 2.18
N ALA A 72 1.88 2.05 3.41
CA ALA A 72 0.69 2.25 4.24
C ALA A 72 -0.20 3.38 3.73
N VAL A 73 0.38 4.54 3.37
CA VAL A 73 -0.36 5.70 2.84
C VAL A 73 -1.02 5.37 1.52
N LEU A 74 -0.31 4.73 0.59
CA LEU A 74 -0.89 4.29 -0.68
C LEU A 74 -2.00 3.26 -0.46
N ASN A 75 -1.85 2.33 0.48
CA ASN A 75 -2.88 1.34 0.79
C ASN A 75 -4.16 2.02 1.30
N VAL A 76 -4.05 2.96 2.25
CA VAL A 76 -5.18 3.72 2.77
C VAL A 76 -5.83 4.56 1.65
N TRP A 77 -5.03 5.25 0.84
CA TRP A 77 -5.52 6.04 -0.29
C TRP A 77 -6.32 5.21 -1.29
N LEU A 78 -5.80 4.04 -1.66
CA LEU A 78 -6.45 3.14 -2.60
C LEU A 78 -7.76 2.58 -2.04
N ASN A 79 -7.80 2.28 -0.74
CA ASN A 79 -9.00 1.81 -0.04
C ASN A 79 -10.10 2.89 -0.01
N ILE A 80 -9.74 4.16 0.17
CA ILE A 80 -10.69 5.29 0.13
C ILE A 80 -11.26 5.46 -1.28
N ASN A 81 -10.40 5.52 -2.31
CA ASN A 81 -10.84 5.62 -3.71
C ASN A 81 -11.76 4.46 -4.09
N TYR A 82 -11.44 3.27 -3.61
CA TYR A 82 -12.27 2.09 -3.77
C TYR A 82 -13.65 2.24 -3.14
N ARG A 83 -13.74 2.72 -1.88
CA ARG A 83 -15.03 2.94 -1.22
C ARG A 83 -15.91 3.90 -2.02
N ILE A 84 -15.33 4.98 -2.52
CA ILE A 84 -16.05 5.95 -3.36
C ILE A 84 -16.58 5.29 -4.64
N LEU A 85 -15.75 4.51 -5.34
CA LEU A 85 -16.14 3.85 -6.58
C LEU A 85 -17.21 2.76 -6.35
N ALA A 86 -17.08 2.00 -5.26
CA ALA A 86 -18.06 0.98 -4.88
C ALA A 86 -19.43 1.60 -4.58
N THR A 87 -19.46 2.69 -3.82
CA THR A 87 -20.70 3.43 -3.52
C THR A 87 -21.32 4.03 -4.78
N GLY A 88 -20.51 4.64 -5.66
CA GLY A 88 -21.00 5.17 -6.95
C GLY A 88 -21.62 4.10 -7.84
N THR A 89 -20.99 2.91 -7.91
CA THR A 89 -21.52 1.80 -8.71
C THR A 89 -22.83 1.24 -8.13
N VAL A 90 -22.97 1.18 -6.81
CA VAL A 90 -24.22 0.78 -6.13
C VAL A 90 -25.34 1.79 -6.42
N ASN A 91 -25.03 3.09 -6.37
CA ASN A 91 -26.02 4.14 -6.66
C ASN A 91 -26.49 4.11 -8.13
N LEU A 92 -25.57 3.88 -9.08
CA LEU A 92 -25.93 3.73 -10.48
C LEU A 92 -26.78 2.47 -10.71
N MET A 93 -26.46 1.36 -10.04
CA MET A 93 -27.24 0.13 -10.09
C MET A 93 -28.67 0.34 -9.55
N SER A 94 -28.81 1.02 -8.41
CA SER A 94 -30.12 1.30 -7.83
C SER A 94 -30.95 2.22 -8.72
N GLU A 95 -30.32 3.19 -9.37
CA GLU A 95 -31.00 4.12 -10.27
C GLU A 95 -31.44 3.45 -11.58
N LEU A 96 -30.62 2.54 -12.11
CA LEU A 96 -30.96 1.72 -13.27
C LEU A 96 -32.09 0.73 -12.95
N LEU A 97 -32.10 0.14 -11.76
CA LEU A 97 -33.21 -0.72 -11.31
C LEU A 97 -34.51 0.09 -11.17
N ARG A 98 -34.43 1.29 -10.59
CA ARG A 98 -35.57 2.20 -10.45
C ARG A 98 -36.16 2.65 -11.79
N HIS A 99 -35.32 2.79 -12.82
CA HIS A 99 -35.75 3.08 -14.19
C HIS A 99 -36.16 1.84 -14.99
N GLY A 100 -35.72 0.65 -14.58
CA GLY A 100 -35.98 -0.62 -15.25
C GLY A 100 -37.24 -1.34 -14.79
N GLU A 101 -37.90 -0.88 -13.72
CA GLU A 101 -39.23 -1.36 -13.32
C GLU A 101 -40.30 -0.82 -14.28
N PRO A 102 -40.91 -1.65 -15.13
CA PRO A 102 -42.06 -1.24 -15.94
C PRO A 102 -43.31 -1.33 -15.05
N GLY A 103 -43.80 -0.18 -14.58
CA GLY A 103 -45.14 -0.05 -14.03
C GLY A 103 -45.27 -0.30 -12.53
N GLY A 104 -44.91 0.71 -11.74
CA GLY A 104 -45.52 0.96 -10.43
C GLY A 104 -46.56 2.08 -10.53
N THR A 105 -47.56 1.94 -11.42
CA THR A 105 -48.81 2.69 -11.30
C THR A 105 -49.84 1.81 -10.62
N THR A 106 -49.95 1.98 -9.31
CA THR A 106 -51.16 2.02 -8.45
C THR A 106 -50.76 1.71 -7.02
#